data_AF-A0A6J4JMG8-F1
#
_entry.id   AF-A0A6J4JMG8-F1
#
_cell.length_a   1.000
_cell.length_b   1.000
_cell.length_c   1.000
_cell.angle_alpha   90.00
_cell.angle_beta   90.00
_cell.angle_gamma   90.00
#
_symmetry.space_group_name_H-M   'P 1'
#
loop_
_entity.id
_entity.type
_entity.pdbx_description
1 polymer ?
#
loop_
_entity_poly.entity_id
_entity_poly.type
_entity_poly.pdbx_seq_one_letter_code
_entity_poly.pdbx_strand_id
1 'polypeptide(L)'
;MDDLEIAEVMKHAAVLAMIPLAEGRPAVHVDGGDGSVFVCRRVSDLRLAPEECCFYGECDWADPPEARPDELTDGMAISYPDCLEVGPGWWWDAYFDWYFVYEPALVARSLAGDHAWVAGLLASADAHMRAGRGGA
;
A
#
# COMPACT_ATOMS: atom_id res chain seq x y z
N MET A 1 -2.04 29.32 -4.43
CA MET A 1 -2.23 27.89 -4.19
C MET A 1 -2.62 27.79 -2.73
N ASP A 2 -3.87 27.45 -2.47
CA ASP A 2 -4.34 27.30 -1.09
C ASP A 2 -3.88 25.95 -0.50
N ASP A 3 -4.07 25.76 0.81
CA ASP A 3 -3.64 24.55 1.51
C ASP A 3 -4.31 23.28 0.97
N LEU A 4 -5.48 23.41 0.35
CA LEU A 4 -6.23 22.30 -0.26
C LEU A 4 -5.55 21.86 -1.56
N GLU A 5 -5.20 22.81 -2.43
CA GLU A 5 -4.48 22.55 -3.68
C GLU A 5 -3.08 21.96 -3.41
N ILE A 6 -2.40 22.40 -2.36
CA ILE A 6 -1.10 21.83 -1.96
C ILE A 6 -1.26 20.36 -1.53
N ALA A 7 -2.28 20.06 -0.72
CA ALA A 7 -2.54 18.71 -0.25
C ALA A 7 -2.86 17.75 -1.42
N GLU A 8 -3.67 18.18 -2.38
CA GLU A 8 -3.99 17.39 -3.58
C GLU A 8 -2.76 17.11 -4.45
N VAL A 9 -1.90 18.11 -4.65
CA VAL A 9 -0.64 17.95 -5.41
C VAL A 9 0.29 16.95 -4.72
N MET A 10 0.41 16.99 -3.40
CA MET A 10 1.27 16.07 -2.65
C MET A 10 0.74 14.62 -2.69
N LYS A 11 -0.57 14.43 -2.59
CA LYS A 11 -1.23 13.12 -2.68
C LYS A 11 -1.03 12.48 -4.06
N HIS A 12 -1.21 13.27 -5.12
CA HIS A 12 -0.95 12.81 -6.48
C HIS A 12 0.54 12.46 -6.70
N ALA A 13 1.46 13.23 -6.12
CA ALA A 13 2.89 12.96 -6.20
C ALA A 13 3.30 11.65 -5.49
N ALA A 14 2.68 11.32 -4.35
CA ALA A 14 2.96 10.10 -3.61
C ALA A 14 2.64 8.84 -4.43
N VAL A 15 1.48 8.82 -5.08
CA VAL A 15 1.09 7.67 -5.93
C VAL A 15 1.93 7.59 -7.20
N LEU A 16 2.25 8.73 -7.83
CA LEU A 16 3.19 8.76 -8.95
C LEU A 16 4.58 8.21 -8.58
N ALA A 17 5.04 8.45 -7.36
CA ALA A 17 6.31 7.91 -6.86
C ALA A 17 6.25 6.40 -6.59
N MET A 18 5.08 5.88 -6.21
CA MET A 18 4.87 4.45 -5.96
C MET A 18 4.91 3.62 -7.24
N ILE A 19 4.31 4.10 -8.34
CA ILE A 19 4.20 3.35 -9.61
C ILE A 19 5.53 2.70 -10.06
N PRO A 20 6.66 3.41 -10.20
CA PRO A 20 7.93 2.79 -10.63
C PRO A 20 8.53 1.82 -9.61
N LEU A 21 8.09 1.88 -8.34
CA LEU A 21 8.51 0.97 -7.28
C LEU A 21 7.65 -0.29 -7.24
N ALA A 22 6.41 -0.20 -7.68
CA ALA A 22 5.43 -1.27 -7.66
C ALA A 22 5.34 -2.05 -8.99
N GLU A 23 5.47 -1.37 -10.14
CA GLU A 23 5.25 -1.98 -11.46
C GLU A 23 6.20 -3.16 -11.71
N GLY A 24 5.62 -4.31 -12.03
CA GLY A 24 6.32 -5.57 -12.29
C GLY A 24 6.95 -6.20 -11.05
N ARG A 25 6.73 -5.67 -9.85
CA ARG A 25 7.37 -6.14 -8.61
C ARG A 25 6.43 -6.94 -7.72
N PRO A 26 6.97 -7.87 -6.91
CA PRO A 26 6.20 -8.51 -5.85
C PRO A 26 5.90 -7.49 -4.74
N ALA A 27 4.78 -7.71 -4.05
CA ALA A 27 4.30 -6.86 -2.97
C ALA A 27 3.70 -7.72 -1.85
N VAL A 28 3.73 -7.18 -0.63
CA VAL A 28 3.00 -7.75 0.51
C VAL A 28 1.94 -6.76 0.94
N HIS A 29 0.71 -7.24 1.04
CA HIS A 29 -0.45 -6.50 1.52
C HIS A 29 -0.69 -6.95 2.96
N VAL A 30 -0.76 -5.99 3.88
CA VAL A 30 -0.98 -6.25 5.31
C VAL A 30 -2.22 -5.49 5.76
N ASP A 31 -3.16 -6.20 6.36
CA ASP A 31 -4.35 -5.61 6.98
C ASP A 31 -3.95 -4.86 8.26
N GLY A 32 -4.31 -3.59 8.37
CA GLY A 32 -3.98 -2.76 9.54
C GLY A 32 -4.75 -3.11 10.81
N GLY A 33 -5.93 -3.70 10.66
CA GLY A 33 -6.83 -4.06 11.77
C GLY A 33 -6.43 -5.35 12.46
N ASP A 34 -6.16 -6.42 11.69
CA ASP A 34 -5.84 -7.75 12.24
C ASP A 34 -4.44 -8.29 11.90
N GLY A 35 -3.71 -7.61 11.00
CA GLY A 35 -2.37 -8.00 10.61
C GLY A 35 -2.31 -9.17 9.61
N SER A 36 -3.43 -9.55 9.01
CA SER A 36 -3.47 -10.56 7.95
C SER A 36 -2.57 -10.17 6.79
N VAL A 37 -1.94 -11.18 6.17
CA VAL A 37 -0.93 -10.97 5.13
C VAL A 37 -1.34 -11.67 3.85
N PHE A 38 -1.27 -10.92 2.75
CA PHE A 38 -1.48 -11.41 1.40
C PHE A 38 -0.29 -11.05 0.54
N VAL A 39 0.20 -12.00 -0.24
CA VAL A 39 1.42 -11.85 -1.03
C VAL A 39 1.05 -11.80 -2.51
N CYS A 40 1.46 -10.73 -3.16
CA CYS A 40 1.39 -10.59 -4.60
C CYS A 40 2.76 -10.92 -5.21
N ARG A 41 2.80 -11.85 -6.17
CA ARG A 41 4.02 -12.19 -6.92
C ARG A 41 4.42 -11.08 -7.88
N ARG A 42 3.44 -10.35 -8.40
CA ARG A 42 3.66 -9.27 -9.37
C ARG A 42 2.46 -8.34 -9.46
N VAL A 43 2.71 -7.05 -9.28
CA VAL A 43 1.76 -5.99 -9.65
C VAL A 43 2.03 -5.57 -11.09
N SER A 44 0.99 -5.37 -11.91
CA SER A 44 1.14 -4.90 -13.29
C SER A 44 0.04 -3.94 -13.71
N ASP A 45 0.25 -3.28 -14.85
CA ASP A 45 -0.74 -2.41 -15.49
C ASP A 45 -1.16 -1.24 -14.60
N LEU A 46 -0.20 -0.73 -13.80
CA LEU A 46 -0.43 0.41 -12.92
C LEU A 46 -0.76 1.65 -13.73
N ARG A 47 -1.93 2.23 -13.43
CA ARG A 47 -2.42 3.44 -14.09
C ARG A 47 -3.15 4.34 -13.11
N LEU A 48 -3.01 5.63 -13.32
CA LEU A 48 -3.86 6.63 -12.66
C LEU A 48 -5.21 6.73 -13.37
N ALA A 49 -6.26 6.94 -12.60
CA ALA A 49 -7.57 7.40 -13.04
C ALA A 49 -7.91 8.70 -12.29
N PRO A 50 -7.38 9.86 -12.73
CA PRO A 50 -7.55 11.14 -12.03
C PRO A 50 -9.01 11.53 -11.81
N GLU A 51 -9.88 11.21 -12.76
CA GLU A 51 -11.32 11.46 -12.70
C GLU A 51 -12.04 10.69 -11.58
N GLU A 52 -11.44 9.59 -11.12
CA GLU A 52 -11.96 8.74 -10.05
C GLU A 52 -11.19 8.91 -8.74
N CYS A 53 -10.17 9.79 -8.72
CA CYS A 53 -9.23 9.92 -7.62
C CYS A 53 -8.52 8.61 -7.23
N CYS A 54 -8.37 7.69 -8.19
CA CYS A 54 -7.88 6.33 -7.95
C CYS A 54 -6.63 6.03 -8.76
N PHE A 55 -5.92 4.99 -8.34
CA PHE A 55 -5.02 4.26 -9.20
C PHE A 55 -5.36 2.78 -9.19
N TYR A 56 -5.15 2.16 -10.34
CA TYR A 56 -5.50 0.78 -10.61
C TYR A 56 -4.26 -0.02 -10.93
N GLY A 57 -4.28 -1.30 -10.59
CA GLY A 57 -3.31 -2.30 -11.02
C GLY A 57 -3.90 -3.69 -10.99
N GLU A 58 -3.28 -4.60 -11.74
CA GLU A 58 -3.53 -6.02 -11.66
C GLU A 58 -2.54 -6.66 -10.68
N CYS A 59 -2.97 -7.69 -9.97
CA CYS A 59 -2.16 -8.41 -9.00
C CYS A 59 -2.13 -9.90 -9.34
N ASP A 60 -0.95 -10.45 -9.59
CA ASP A 60 -0.71 -11.90 -9.64
C ASP A 60 -0.52 -12.42 -8.23
N TRP A 61 -1.60 -12.92 -7.63
CA TRP A 61 -1.61 -13.32 -6.21
C TRP A 61 -0.95 -14.66 -5.97
N ALA A 62 -0.15 -14.72 -4.89
CA ALA A 62 0.37 -15.97 -4.36
C ALA A 62 -0.70 -16.77 -3.63
N ASP A 63 -1.54 -16.07 -2.87
CA ASP A 63 -2.65 -16.62 -2.13
C ASP A 63 -3.82 -17.00 -3.04
N PRO A 64 -4.50 -18.12 -2.77
CA PRO A 64 -5.64 -18.53 -3.57
C PRO A 64 -6.85 -17.60 -3.34
N PRO A 65 -7.79 -17.51 -4.29
CA PRO A 65 -8.98 -16.64 -4.17
C PRO A 65 -9.75 -16.79 -2.85
N GLU A 66 -9.96 -18.01 -2.38
CA GLU A 66 -10.71 -18.29 -1.14
C GLU A 66 -10.03 -17.83 0.15
N ALA A 67 -8.73 -17.50 0.10
CA ALA A 67 -7.99 -16.99 1.23
C ALA A 67 -8.02 -15.46 1.30
N ARG A 68 -8.34 -14.78 0.19
CA ARG A 68 -8.25 -13.33 0.06
C ARG A 68 -9.60 -12.67 0.38
N PRO A 69 -9.60 -11.45 0.93
CA PRO A 69 -10.82 -10.67 1.03
C PRO A 69 -11.23 -10.16 -0.37
N ASP A 70 -12.52 -9.83 -0.52
CA ASP A 70 -13.12 -9.49 -1.82
C ASP A 70 -12.38 -8.33 -2.51
N GLU A 71 -11.93 -7.33 -1.73
CA GLU A 71 -11.17 -6.16 -2.20
C GLU A 71 -9.79 -6.48 -2.81
N LEU A 72 -9.23 -7.68 -2.54
CA LEU A 72 -7.95 -8.13 -3.11
C LEU A 72 -8.12 -9.20 -4.20
N THR A 73 -9.34 -9.44 -4.68
CA THR A 73 -9.61 -10.59 -5.56
C THR A 73 -9.19 -10.37 -7.01
N ASP A 74 -9.47 -9.19 -7.55
CA ASP A 74 -9.30 -8.89 -8.99
C ASP A 74 -8.07 -8.03 -9.30
N GLY A 75 -7.59 -7.25 -8.32
CA GLY A 75 -6.49 -6.33 -8.52
C GLY A 75 -6.35 -5.36 -7.36
N MET A 76 -5.75 -4.22 -7.64
CA MET A 76 -5.54 -3.13 -6.69
C MET A 76 -6.29 -1.89 -7.20
N ALA A 77 -7.15 -1.33 -6.35
CA ALA A 77 -7.85 -0.08 -6.60
C ALA A 77 -7.70 0.78 -5.35
N ILE A 78 -6.78 1.75 -5.41
CA ILE A 78 -6.44 2.57 -4.25
C ILE A 78 -6.74 4.02 -4.55
N SER A 79 -7.48 4.63 -3.64
CA SER A 79 -7.72 6.08 -3.62
C SER A 79 -6.39 6.79 -3.38
N TYR A 80 -5.90 7.60 -4.32
CA TYR A 80 -4.65 8.35 -4.10
C TYR A 80 -4.76 9.46 -3.05
N PRO A 81 -5.94 10.04 -2.75
CA PRO A 81 -6.08 10.92 -1.60
C PRO A 81 -5.81 10.25 -0.25
N ASP A 82 -5.93 8.92 -0.19
CA ASP A 82 -5.83 8.11 1.03
C ASP A 82 -4.55 7.28 1.06
N CYS A 83 -3.71 7.36 0.01
CA CYS A 83 -2.45 6.64 -0.09
C CYS A 83 -1.26 7.50 0.36
N LEU A 84 -0.57 7.08 1.42
CA LEU A 84 0.57 7.80 2.00
C LEU A 84 1.80 6.90 2.05
N GLU A 85 2.96 7.43 1.66
CA GLU A 85 4.23 6.77 1.96
C GLU A 85 4.51 6.89 3.46
N VAL A 86 4.57 5.77 4.17
CA VAL A 86 4.76 5.70 5.63
C VAL A 86 6.12 5.12 6.04
N GLY A 87 6.95 4.82 5.05
CA GLY A 87 8.32 4.32 5.23
C GLY A 87 8.96 3.99 3.88
N PRO A 88 10.27 3.70 3.85
CA PRO A 88 10.98 3.39 2.61
C PRO A 88 10.39 2.16 1.90
N GLY A 89 9.62 2.39 0.84
CA GLY A 89 8.96 1.33 0.09
C GLY A 89 7.68 0.78 0.75
N TRP A 90 7.10 1.53 1.70
CA TRP A 90 5.85 1.19 2.38
C TRP A 90 4.81 2.28 2.13
N TRP A 91 3.63 1.86 1.67
CA TRP A 91 2.49 2.75 1.48
C TRP A 91 1.33 2.28 2.31
N TRP A 92 0.55 3.23 2.81
CA TRP A 92 -0.67 2.97 3.58
C TRP A 92 -1.85 3.57 2.84
N ASP A 93 -2.87 2.76 2.57
CA ASP A 93 -4.18 3.21 2.13
C ASP A 93 -5.09 3.34 3.34
N ALA A 94 -5.41 4.58 3.71
CA ALA A 94 -6.23 4.90 4.86
C ALA A 94 -7.71 4.55 4.69
N TYR A 95 -8.19 4.33 3.46
CA TYR A 95 -9.61 4.02 3.21
C TYR A 95 -9.93 2.59 3.66
N PHE A 96 -9.11 1.64 3.23
CA PHE A 96 -9.25 0.23 3.58
C PHE A 96 -8.34 -0.21 4.74
N ASP A 97 -7.47 0.68 5.24
CA ASP A 97 -6.45 0.39 6.24
C ASP A 97 -5.45 -0.70 5.80
N TRP A 98 -5.05 -0.68 4.53
CA TRP A 98 -4.05 -1.61 3.97
C TRP A 98 -2.66 -1.00 3.93
N TYR A 99 -1.65 -1.83 4.23
CA TYR A 99 -0.24 -1.50 3.99
C TYR A 99 0.29 -2.29 2.80
N PHE A 100 0.89 -1.58 1.83
CA PHE A 100 1.57 -2.14 0.67
C PHE A 100 3.07 -2.05 0.89
N VAL A 101 3.72 -3.20 1.00
CA VAL A 101 5.15 -3.31 1.31
C VAL A 101 5.88 -3.87 0.08
N TYR A 102 6.78 -3.05 -0.45
CA TYR A 102 7.63 -3.38 -1.61
C TYR A 102 9.10 -3.53 -1.23
N GLU A 103 9.42 -3.47 0.07
CA GLU A 103 10.78 -3.66 0.57
C GLU A 103 11.28 -5.09 0.27
N PRO A 104 12.35 -5.26 -0.54
CA PRO A 104 12.73 -6.57 -1.05
C PRO A 104 12.98 -7.64 0.02
N ALA A 105 13.55 -7.26 1.16
CA ALA A 105 13.84 -8.18 2.25
C ALA A 105 12.56 -8.70 2.93
N LEU A 106 11.57 -7.83 3.16
CA LEU A 106 10.29 -8.22 3.78
C LEU A 106 9.44 -9.04 2.81
N VAL A 107 9.43 -8.66 1.53
CA VAL A 107 8.74 -9.43 0.48
C VAL A 107 9.31 -10.84 0.35
N ALA A 108 10.64 -10.99 0.33
CA ALA A 108 11.28 -12.30 0.27
C ALA A 108 10.95 -13.18 1.49
N ARG A 109 10.87 -12.60 2.69
CA ARG A 109 10.47 -13.31 3.91
C ARG A 109 9.02 -13.78 3.83
N SER A 110 8.10 -12.90 3.40
CA SER A 110 6.69 -13.24 3.27
C SER A 110 6.44 -14.30 2.19
N LEU A 111 7.18 -14.26 1.07
CA LEU A 111 7.15 -15.34 0.07
C LEU A 111 7.60 -16.70 0.62
N ALA A 112 8.44 -16.71 1.68
CA ALA A 112 8.84 -17.91 2.40
C ALA A 112 7.89 -18.27 3.57
N GLY A 113 6.80 -17.53 3.74
CA GLY A 113 5.82 -17.71 4.83
C GLY A 113 6.25 -17.15 6.19
N ASP A 114 7.30 -16.32 6.23
CA ASP A 114 7.73 -15.63 7.45
C ASP A 114 7.13 -14.21 7.53
N HIS A 115 6.12 -14.07 8.40
CA HIS A 115 5.42 -12.81 8.66
C HIS A 115 5.69 -12.23 10.05
N ALA A 116 6.74 -12.70 10.75
CA ALA A 116 7.03 -12.27 12.12
C ALA A 116 7.36 -10.76 12.24
N TRP A 117 7.58 -10.08 11.10
CA TRP A 117 7.87 -8.66 11.01
C TRP A 117 6.64 -7.75 11.04
N VAL A 118 5.44 -8.29 10.77
CA VAL A 118 4.20 -7.51 10.61
C VAL A 118 3.87 -6.68 11.85
N ALA A 119 3.99 -7.27 13.05
CA ALA A 119 3.72 -6.53 14.29
C ALA A 119 4.66 -5.31 14.45
N GLY A 120 5.90 -5.43 14.01
CA GLY A 120 6.86 -4.32 14.02
C GLY A 120 6.55 -3.25 12.98
N LEU A 121 6.09 -3.64 11.79
CA LEU A 121 5.60 -2.72 10.76
C LEU A 121 4.45 -1.87 11.33
N LEU A 122 3.38 -2.51 11.80
CA LEU A 122 2.17 -1.83 12.27
C LEU A 122 2.46 -0.87 13.44
N ALA A 123 3.31 -1.30 14.38
CA ALA A 123 3.74 -0.43 15.47
C ALA A 123 4.56 0.79 14.98
N SER A 124 5.41 0.61 13.97
CA SER A 124 6.20 1.70 13.39
C SER A 124 5.32 2.67 12.61
N ALA A 125 4.34 2.16 11.86
CA ALA A 125 3.43 2.97 11.08
C ALA A 125 2.50 3.80 11.98
N ASP A 126 1.94 3.22 13.05
CA ASP A 126 1.15 3.95 14.05
C ASP A 126 1.97 5.07 14.70
N ALA A 127 3.24 4.81 15.03
CA ALA A 127 4.14 5.83 15.56
C ALA A 127 4.36 6.99 14.56
N HIS A 128 4.54 6.68 13.28
CA HIS A 128 4.70 7.69 12.22
C HIS A 128 3.43 8.54 12.05
N MET A 129 2.27 7.88 12.03
CA MET A 129 0.97 8.52 11.90
C MET A 129 0.62 9.41 13.11
N ARG A 130 1.04 9.02 14.33
CA ARG A 130 0.88 9.86 15.52
C ARG A 130 1.82 11.06 15.52
N ALA A 131 3.07 10.87 15.09
CA ALA A 131 4.04 11.97 14.98
C ALA A 131 3.59 13.04 13.99
N GLY A 132 2.97 12.65 12.87
CA GLY A 132 2.43 13.58 11.87
C GLY A 132 1.20 14.39 12.35
N ARG A 133 0.45 13.91 13.35
CA ARG A 133 -0.72 14.60 13.93
C ARG A 133 -0.40 15.50 15.13
N GLY A 134 0.82 15.44 15.66
CA GLY A 134 1.25 16.19 16.85
C GLY A 134 1.86 17.58 16.56
N GLY A 135 1.90 18.00 15.30
CA GLY A 135 2.45 19.28 14.87
C GLY A 135 1.40 20.16 14.19
N ALA A 136 0.43 20.64 14.96
CA ALA A 136 -0.45 21.75 14.59
C ALA A 136 -0.66 22.64 15.81
#